data_AF-A0A2D7VJJ5-F1
#
_entry.id   AF-A0A2D7VJJ5-F1
#
_cell.length_a   1.000
_cell.length_b   1.000
_cell.length_c   1.000
_cell.angle_alpha   90.00
_cell.angle_beta   90.00
_cell.angle_gamma   90.00
#
_symmetry.space_group_name_H-M   'P 1'
#
loop_
_entity.id
_entity.type
_entity.pdbx_description
1 polymer ?
#
loop_
_entity_poly.entity_id
_entity_poly.type
_entity_poly.pdbx_seq_one_letter_code
_entity_poly.pdbx_strand_id
1 'polypeptide(L)' 'MEEITTTVEIADRTGHTTLQLTKAETLSRVSDSSGSWVFAGDQMVQPEQLARADWETVGTVRIVPGLQGGL' A
#
# COMPACT_ATOMS: atom_id res chain seq x y z
N MET A 1 -6.65 22.68 -5.43
CA MET A 1 -5.39 21.95 -5.64
C MET A 1 -5.80 20.49 -5.73
N GLU A 2 -5.50 19.82 -6.84
CA GLU A 2 -5.73 18.37 -6.93
C GLU A 2 -4.75 17.68 -5.98
N GLU A 3 -5.26 16.81 -5.12
CA GLU A 3 -4.42 16.00 -4.24
C GLU A 3 -3.78 14.89 -5.06
N ILE A 4 -2.47 14.66 -4.86
CA ILE A 4 -1.74 13.60 -5.56
C ILE A 4 -2.35 12.26 -5.16
N THR A 5 -2.80 11.49 -6.16
CA THR A 5 -3.23 10.10 -5.99
C THR A 5 -2.21 9.15 -6.58
N THR A 6 -2.12 7.97 -6.01
CA THR A 6 -1.36 6.85 -6.60
C THR A 6 -2.23 5.62 -6.77
N THR A 7 -1.77 4.72 -7.62
CA THR A 7 -2.33 3.39 -7.77
C THR A 7 -2.01 2.56 -6.52
N VAL A 8 -3.05 2.05 -5.88
CA VAL A 8 -2.93 1.15 -4.72
C VAL A 8 -3.55 -0.19 -5.07
N GLU A 9 -2.76 -1.26 -4.98
CA GLU A 9 -3.22 -2.62 -5.18
C GLU A 9 -3.30 -3.33 -3.82
N ILE A 10 -4.46 -3.87 -3.48
CA ILE A 10 -4.69 -4.62 -2.25
C ILE A 10 -4.89 -6.07 -2.66
N ALA A 11 -3.92 -6.93 -2.32
CA ALA A 11 -3.99 -8.34 -2.65
C ALA A 11 -4.97 -9.08 -1.71
N ASP A 12 -5.67 -10.06 -2.26
CA ASP A 12 -6.58 -10.92 -1.54
C ASP A 12 -6.60 -12.33 -2.16
N ARG A 13 -7.45 -13.21 -1.65
CA ARG A 13 -7.52 -14.63 -2.07
C ARG A 13 -7.97 -14.82 -3.52
N THR A 14 -8.59 -13.81 -4.13
CA THR A 14 -9.11 -13.82 -5.49
C THR A 14 -8.17 -13.12 -6.49
N GLY A 15 -7.08 -12.51 -6.00
CA GLY A 15 -6.14 -11.75 -6.81
C GLY A 15 -5.77 -10.45 -6.10
N HIS A 16 -6.17 -9.31 -6.67
CA HIS A 16 -6.04 -8.01 -6.04
C HIS A 16 -7.13 -7.04 -6.52
N THR A 17 -7.40 -6.04 -5.69
CA THR A 17 -8.21 -4.87 -6.03
C THR A 17 -7.30 -3.68 -6.30
N THR A 18 -7.53 -2.97 -7.40
CA THR A 18 -6.79 -1.74 -7.76
C THR A 18 -7.62 -0.50 -7.49
N LEU A 19 -7.04 0.50 -6.84
CA LEU A 19 -7.67 1.76 -6.44
C LEU A 19 -6.78 2.95 -6.78
N GLN A 20 -7.37 4.13 -6.96
CA GLN A 20 -6.64 5.42 -6.96
C GLN A 20 -6.91 6.10 -5.63
N LEU A 21 -5.87 6.26 -4.81
CA LEU A 21 -6.01 6.79 -3.45
C LEU A 21 -5.02 7.92 -3.21
N THR A 22 -5.43 8.88 -2.40
CA THR A 22 -4.52 9.87 -1.82
C THR A 22 -3.57 9.24 -0.82
N LYS A 23 -2.56 10.01 -0.40
CA LYS A 23 -1.66 9.64 0.70
C LYS A 23 -2.43 9.24 1.97
N ALA A 24 -3.38 10.06 2.39
CA ALA A 24 -4.12 9.85 3.63
C ALA A 24 -4.95 8.56 3.57
N GLU A 25 -5.67 8.34 2.46
CA GLU A 25 -6.48 7.15 2.27
C GLU A 25 -5.63 5.88 2.24
N THR A 26 -4.49 5.91 1.55
CA THR A 26 -3.58 4.76 1.46
C THR A 26 -3.02 4.39 2.83
N LEU A 27 -2.59 5.38 3.63
CA LEU A 27 -2.09 5.14 4.99
C LEU A 27 -3.17 4.57 5.91
N SER A 28 -4.44 4.97 5.72
CA SER A 28 -5.57 4.34 6.40
C SER A 28 -5.66 2.86 6.05
N ARG A 29 -5.63 2.50 4.75
CA ARG A 29 -5.71 1.09 4.30
C ARG A 29 -4.57 0.24 4.86
N VAL A 30 -3.36 0.80 4.90
CA VAL A 30 -2.19 0.13 5.48
C VAL A 30 -2.38 -0.13 6.96
N SER A 31 -2.92 0.83 7.70
CA SER A 31 -3.18 0.71 9.15
C SER A 31 -4.27 -0.33 9.45
N ASP A 32 -5.34 -0.35 8.64
CA ASP A 32 -6.41 -1.34 8.73
C ASP A 32 -5.93 -2.76 8.39
N SER A 33 -4.88 -2.87 7.58
CA SER A 33 -4.27 -4.12 7.12
C SER A 33 -3.09 -4.54 8.00
N SER A 34 -3.32 -4.62 9.31
CA SER A 34 -2.29 -5.03 10.27
C SER A 34 -1.70 -6.41 9.93
N GLY A 35 -0.37 -6.52 9.89
CA GLY A 35 0.33 -7.76 9.53
C GLY A 35 0.51 -7.99 8.02
N SER A 36 0.05 -7.05 7.19
CA SER A 36 0.34 -7.05 5.75
C SER A 36 1.73 -6.48 5.45
N TRP A 37 2.32 -6.97 4.36
CA TRP A 37 3.49 -6.38 3.75
C TRP A 37 3.10 -5.24 2.83
N VAL A 38 3.84 -4.15 2.89
CA VAL A 38 3.61 -2.96 2.08
C VAL A 38 4.79 -2.76 1.15
N PHE A 39 4.51 -2.54 -0.13
CA PHE A 39 5.51 -2.20 -1.13
C PHE A 39 5.21 -0.85 -1.74
N ALA A 40 6.25 -0.07 -2.02
CA ALA A 40 6.20 1.14 -2.83
C ALA A 40 7.10 0.92 -4.05
N GLY A 41 6.53 0.91 -5.25
CA GLY A 41 7.20 0.34 -6.41
C GLY A 41 7.57 -1.11 -6.13
N ASP A 42 8.85 -1.46 -6.31
CA ASP A 42 9.37 -2.82 -6.07
C ASP A 42 10.08 -3.01 -4.72
N GLN A 43 9.99 -2.02 -3.82
CA GLN A 43 10.63 -2.10 -2.51
C GLN A 43 9.60 -2.32 -1.40
N MET A 44 9.85 -3.30 -0.54
CA MET A 44 9.10 -3.45 0.70
C MET A 44 9.48 -2.32 1.66
N VAL A 45 8.47 -1.63 2.20
CA VAL A 45 8.63 -0.47 3.08
C VAL A 45 7.76 -0.64 4.32
N GLN A 46 8.21 -0.06 5.43
CA GLN A 46 7.38 0.05 6.63
C GLN A 46 6.34 1.17 6.48
N PRO A 47 5.19 1.10 7.16
CA PRO A 47 4.16 2.15 7.11
C PRO A 47 4.72 3.56 7.41
N GLU A 48 5.62 3.70 8.39
CA GLU A 48 6.22 5.00 8.69
C GLU A 48 7.15 5.52 7.58
N GLN A 49 7.79 4.61 6.82
CA GLN A 49 8.62 4.98 5.67
C GLN A 49 7.73 5.43 4.51
N LEU A 50 6.64 4.72 4.23
CA LEU A 50 5.66 5.12 3.22
C LEU A 50 5.03 6.50 3.54
N ALA A 51 4.75 6.77 4.82
CA ALA A 51 4.23 8.06 5.26
C ALA A 51 5.20 9.23 5.00
N ARG A 52 6.50 8.95 4.85
CA ARG A 52 7.55 9.94 4.56
C ARG A 52 8.03 9.90 3.11
N ALA A 53 7.50 8.99 2.29
CA ALA A 53 7.87 8.88 0.88
C ALA A 53 7.42 10.11 0.09
N ASP A 54 8.06 10.31 -1.05
CA ASP A 54 7.63 11.29 -2.06
C ASP A 54 6.55 10.68 -2.94
N TRP A 55 5.34 11.25 -2.87
CA TRP A 55 4.15 10.73 -3.56
C TRP A 55 4.11 11.09 -5.04
N GLU A 56 4.98 11.99 -5.50
CA GLU A 56 5.17 12.24 -6.93
C GLU A 56 5.95 11.09 -7.60
N THR A 57 6.75 10.34 -6.82
CA THR A 57 7.63 9.28 -7.34
C THR A 57 7.46 7.92 -6.63
N VAL A 58 6.48 7.78 -5.73
CA VAL A 58 6.29 6.56 -4.92
C VAL A 58 5.94 5.33 -5.77
N GLY A 59 5.43 5.55 -6.98
CA GLY A 59 4.95 4.48 -7.86
C GLY A 59 3.71 3.79 -7.28
N THR A 60 3.44 2.57 -7.74
CA THR A 60 2.32 1.77 -7.24
C THR A 60 2.59 1.31 -5.81
N VAL A 61 1.63 1.53 -4.91
CA VAL A 61 1.65 0.97 -3.56
C VAL A 61 0.93 -0.38 -3.56
N ARG A 62 1.57 -1.43 -3.06
CA ARG A 62 0.96 -2.76 -2.94
C ARG A 62 0.83 -3.15 -1.48
N ILE A 63 -0.39 -3.52 -1.06
CA ILE A 63 -0.68 -4.06 0.26
C ILE A 63 -0.94 -5.55 0.09
N VAL A 64 -0.03 -6.37 0.59
CA VAL A 64 -0.08 -7.83 0.44
C VAL A 64 -0.31 -8.44 1.82
N PRO A 65 -1.37 -9.24 2.03
CA PRO A 65 -1.55 -9.97 3.28
C PRO A 65 -0.28 -10.73 3.63
N GLY A 66 0.17 -10.64 4.88
CA GLY A 66 1.34 -11.40 5.31
C GLY A 66 1.16 -12.88 4.98
N LEU A 67 2.20 -13.52 4.45
CA LEU A 67 2.20 -14.96 4.23
C LEU A 67 2.10 -15.64 5.61
N GLN A 68 0.89 -15.97 6.03
CA GLN A 68 0.65 -16.91 7.11
C GLN A 68 1.06 -18.28 6.56
N GLY A 69 2.35 -18.61 6.69
CA GLY A 69 2.81 -19.98 6.54
C GLY A 69 1.91 -20.83 7.43
N GLY A 70 1.27 -21.84 6.83
CA GLY A 70 0.25 -22.64 7.51
C GLY A 70 0.73 -23.09 8.88
N LEU A 71 -0.13 -22.88 9.90
CA LEU A 71 0.00 -23.52 11.20
C LEU A 71 0.17 -25.03 11.06
#